data_AF-A0A539E5J3-F1
#
_entry.id   AF-A0A539E5J3-F1
#
_cell.length_a   1.000
_cell.length_b   1.000
_cell.length_c   1.000
_cell.angle_alpha   90.00
_cell.angle_beta   90.00
_cell.angle_gamma   90.00
#
_symmetry.space_group_name_H-M   'P 1'
#
loop_
_entity.id
_entity.type
_entity.pdbx_description
1 polymer ?
#
loop_
_entity_poly.entity_id
_entity_poly.type
_entity_poly.pdbx_seq_one_letter_code
_entity_poly.pdbx_strand_id
1 'polypeptide(L)'
;MVNQVVAALVIGSLLLSSAVAAESLNVAVASNFSAAFAAIQRAFKKESDTELLPSYASTGKLYAQIVNGAPFALFLAADVATPAKLEQMGLAAPGRRFTYAIGHLVLWSAEPGRVDAQGEVLKQAKFKRLAIANPKSAPYGLAAQQALTRLGLWERLTAKLVQGESIAQSYQFVDSGNVELGFISASQLPPQKGSHWLVPQALYDPLEQQVVVMKSAQNSTAAMKFYDFLRREPARQIVVSFGYSVPLNQAVAP
;
A
#
# COMPACT_ATOMS: atom_id res chain seq x y z
N MET A 1 -80.45 -22.12 16.52
CA MET A 1 -79.21 -22.80 16.97
C MET A 1 -78.34 -23.01 15.74
N VAL A 2 -77.31 -22.16 15.55
CA VAL A 2 -75.87 -22.49 15.76
C VAL A 2 -75.39 -23.43 14.65
N ASN A 3 -74.52 -23.05 13.70
CA ASN A 3 -73.13 -22.68 13.94
C ASN A 3 -72.52 -21.96 12.72
N GLN A 4 -71.90 -20.79 12.94
CA GLN A 4 -70.95 -20.18 12.02
C GLN A 4 -69.54 -20.70 12.38
N VAL A 5 -68.77 -21.17 11.39
CA VAL A 5 -67.33 -21.38 11.55
C VAL A 5 -66.63 -20.33 10.69
N VAL A 6 -66.07 -19.34 11.39
CA VAL A 6 -65.28 -18.24 10.84
C VAL A 6 -63.95 -18.80 10.34
N ALA A 7 -63.72 -18.70 9.02
CA ALA A 7 -62.41 -18.90 8.43
C ALA A 7 -61.57 -17.63 8.65
N ALA A 8 -60.68 -17.66 9.64
CA ALA A 8 -59.71 -16.60 9.85
C ALA A 8 -58.50 -16.82 8.93
N LEU A 9 -58.44 -16.05 7.85
CA LEU A 9 -57.29 -16.00 6.93
C LEU A 9 -56.21 -15.10 7.55
N VAL A 10 -55.23 -15.69 8.24
CA VAL A 10 -54.04 -14.97 8.71
C VAL A 10 -53.09 -14.82 7.52
N ILE A 11 -53.14 -13.66 6.85
CA ILE A 11 -52.14 -13.26 5.85
C ILE A 11 -50.88 -12.85 6.62
N GLY A 12 -49.98 -13.81 6.82
CA GLY A 12 -48.64 -13.57 7.35
C GLY A 12 -47.79 -12.88 6.28
N SER A 13 -47.57 -11.58 6.43
CA SER A 13 -46.62 -10.82 5.63
C SER A 13 -45.20 -11.37 5.86
N LEU A 14 -44.71 -12.19 4.92
CA LEU A 14 -43.29 -12.52 4.84
C LEU A 14 -42.53 -11.24 4.51
N LEU A 15 -41.95 -10.62 5.54
CA LEU A 15 -40.84 -9.68 5.37
C LEU A 15 -39.66 -10.49 4.82
N LEU A 16 -39.55 -10.51 3.49
CA LEU A 16 -38.32 -10.88 2.79
C LEU A 16 -37.26 -9.83 3.12
N SER A 17 -36.62 -9.98 4.28
CA SER A 17 -35.34 -9.33 4.55
C SER A 17 -34.36 -9.84 3.51
N SER A 18 -34.15 -9.04 2.47
CA SER A 18 -33.08 -9.26 1.51
C SER A 18 -31.78 -9.13 2.30
N ALA A 19 -31.20 -10.26 2.67
CA ALA A 19 -29.82 -10.29 3.14
C ALA A 19 -28.98 -9.78 1.97
N VAL A 20 -28.60 -8.50 2.03
CA VAL A 20 -27.65 -7.91 1.09
C VAL A 20 -26.36 -8.69 1.27
N ALA A 21 -26.04 -9.56 0.30
CA ALA A 21 -24.78 -10.28 0.33
C ALA A 21 -23.64 -9.26 0.38
N ALA A 22 -22.70 -9.45 1.31
CA ALA A 22 -21.55 -8.58 1.43
C ALA A 22 -20.74 -8.64 0.12
N GLU A 23 -20.66 -7.52 -0.60
CA GLU A 23 -19.86 -7.39 -1.82
C GLU A 23 -18.36 -7.45 -1.45
N SER A 24 -17.58 -8.31 -2.10
CA SER A 24 -16.12 -8.40 -1.88
C SER A 24 -15.36 -7.68 -3.00
N LEU A 25 -14.33 -6.91 -2.62
CA LEU A 25 -13.46 -6.18 -3.54
C LEU A 25 -12.03 -6.71 -3.49
N ASN A 26 -11.52 -7.21 -4.61
CA ASN A 26 -10.09 -7.49 -4.75
C ASN A 26 -9.32 -6.18 -4.87
N VAL A 27 -8.37 -5.95 -3.97
CA VAL A 27 -7.58 -4.70 -3.95
C VAL A 27 -6.10 -5.05 -4.12
N ALA A 28 -5.48 -4.55 -5.19
CA ALA A 28 -4.03 -4.64 -5.36
C ALA A 28 -3.36 -3.56 -4.50
N VAL A 29 -2.48 -3.94 -3.57
CA VAL A 29 -1.85 -3.01 -2.63
C VAL A 29 -0.34 -3.19 -2.63
N ALA A 30 0.40 -2.12 -2.93
CA ALA A 30 1.84 -2.15 -2.83
C ALA A 30 2.28 -2.49 -1.39
N SER A 31 3.22 -3.43 -1.26
CA SER A 31 3.58 -4.05 0.02
C SER A 31 4.13 -3.11 1.10
N ASN A 32 4.60 -1.89 0.78
CA ASN A 32 4.92 -0.88 1.81
C ASN A 32 3.68 -0.51 2.65
N PHE A 33 2.50 -0.55 2.03
CA PHE A 33 1.27 -0.02 2.57
C PHE A 33 0.43 -1.08 3.30
N SER A 34 0.93 -2.31 3.46
CA SER A 34 0.14 -3.44 3.97
C SER A 34 -0.40 -3.23 5.39
N ALA A 35 0.42 -2.72 6.30
CA ALA A 35 0.02 -2.49 7.69
C ALA A 35 -1.00 -1.34 7.80
N ALA A 36 -0.78 -0.25 7.08
CA ALA A 36 -1.71 0.88 6.99
C ALA A 36 -3.04 0.47 6.33
N PHE A 37 -2.98 -0.32 5.25
CA PHE A 37 -4.15 -0.85 4.58
C PHE A 37 -4.98 -1.75 5.50
N ALA A 38 -4.35 -2.61 6.29
CA ALA A 38 -5.07 -3.45 7.26
C ALA A 38 -5.81 -2.60 8.32
N ALA A 39 -5.24 -1.48 8.74
CA ALA A 39 -5.91 -0.53 9.64
C ALA A 39 -7.06 0.21 8.93
N ILE A 40 -6.87 0.64 7.68
CA ILE A 40 -7.90 1.23 6.83
C ILE A 40 -9.06 0.26 6.63
N GLN A 41 -8.78 -1.02 6.36
CA GLN A 41 -9.80 -2.06 6.20
C GLN A 41 -10.66 -2.21 7.46
N ARG A 42 -10.04 -2.21 8.65
CA ARG A 42 -10.78 -2.23 9.93
C ARG A 42 -11.63 -0.98 10.13
N ALA A 43 -11.14 0.20 9.72
CA ALA A 43 -11.89 1.44 9.83
C ALA A 43 -13.07 1.48 8.84
N PHE A 44 -12.85 1.07 7.60
CA PHE A 44 -13.87 0.99 6.56
C PHE A 44 -15.00 0.01 6.90
N LYS A 45 -14.68 -1.13 7.53
CA LYS A 45 -15.66 -2.12 7.97
C LYS A 45 -16.68 -1.59 8.99
N LYS A 46 -16.40 -0.47 9.66
CA LYS A 46 -17.37 0.21 10.55
C LYS A 46 -18.46 0.95 9.80
N GLU A 47 -18.24 1.26 8.52
CA GLU A 47 -19.14 2.09 7.70
C GLU A 47 -19.67 1.34 6.47
N SER A 48 -19.13 0.15 6.18
CA SER A 48 -19.53 -0.68 5.03
C SER A 48 -19.41 -2.16 5.35
N ASP A 49 -20.37 -2.95 4.86
CA ASP A 49 -20.26 -4.41 4.92
C ASP A 49 -19.35 -5.01 3.87
N THR A 50 -18.96 -4.22 2.87
CA THR A 50 -18.01 -4.57 1.83
C THR A 50 -16.74 -5.21 2.41
N GLU A 51 -16.41 -6.38 1.92
CA GLU A 51 -15.17 -7.07 2.28
C GLU A 51 -14.03 -6.60 1.35
N LEU A 52 -12.89 -6.21 1.92
CA LEU A 52 -11.70 -5.89 1.13
C LEU A 52 -10.75 -7.09 1.17
N LEU A 53 -10.40 -7.60 -0.01
CA LEU A 53 -9.51 -8.73 -0.23
C LEU A 53 -8.19 -8.25 -0.81
N PRO A 54 -7.19 -7.89 0.03
CA PRO A 54 -5.94 -7.34 -0.46
C PRO A 54 -5.03 -8.41 -1.07
N SER A 55 -4.38 -8.07 -2.18
CA SER A 55 -3.21 -8.75 -2.71
C SER A 55 -1.98 -7.86 -2.59
N TYR A 56 -0.96 -8.33 -1.87
CA TYR A 56 0.26 -7.56 -1.61
C TYR A 56 1.42 -8.03 -2.47
N ALA A 57 2.04 -7.13 -3.22
CA ALA A 57 3.31 -7.36 -3.91
C ALA A 57 4.05 -6.04 -4.19
N SER A 58 5.09 -6.05 -5.02
CA SER A 58 5.67 -4.82 -5.57
C SER A 58 4.71 -4.21 -6.61
N THR A 59 4.80 -2.88 -6.79
CA THR A 59 3.97 -2.13 -7.74
C THR A 59 4.09 -2.69 -9.16
N GLY A 60 5.30 -3.01 -9.62
CA GLY A 60 5.51 -3.62 -10.93
C GLY A 60 4.90 -5.02 -11.07
N LYS A 61 4.93 -5.85 -10.02
CA LYS A 61 4.28 -7.17 -10.03
C LYS A 61 2.76 -7.06 -10.10
N LEU A 62 2.16 -6.19 -9.30
CA LEU A 62 0.72 -5.94 -9.31
C LEU A 62 0.27 -5.35 -10.66
N TYR A 63 1.05 -4.43 -11.21
CA TYR A 63 0.83 -3.91 -12.56
C TYR A 63 0.83 -5.02 -13.61
N ALA A 64 1.80 -5.92 -13.59
CA ALA A 64 1.85 -7.05 -14.52
C ALA A 64 0.62 -7.96 -14.37
N GLN A 65 0.17 -8.21 -13.14
CA GLN A 65 -1.07 -8.97 -12.89
C GLN A 65 -2.31 -8.26 -13.47
N ILE A 66 -2.44 -6.95 -13.26
CA ILE A 66 -3.55 -6.13 -13.81
C ILE A 66 -3.56 -6.19 -15.33
N VAL A 67 -2.41 -5.99 -15.97
CA VAL A 67 -2.29 -6.04 -17.44
C VAL A 67 -2.62 -7.43 -17.98
N ASN A 68 -2.34 -8.48 -17.22
CA ASN A 68 -2.68 -9.87 -17.55
C ASN A 68 -4.11 -10.26 -17.13
N GLY A 69 -4.96 -9.30 -16.75
CA GLY A 69 -6.39 -9.53 -16.52
C GLY A 69 -6.78 -9.95 -15.10
N ALA A 70 -5.89 -9.79 -14.10
CA ALA A 70 -6.27 -10.01 -12.71
C ALA A 70 -7.42 -9.06 -12.31
N PRO A 71 -8.52 -9.59 -11.71
CA PRO A 71 -9.76 -8.85 -11.53
C PRO A 71 -9.75 -7.96 -10.27
N PHE A 72 -8.80 -7.02 -10.21
CA PHE A 72 -8.74 -6.03 -9.15
C PHE A 72 -9.78 -4.92 -9.38
N ALA A 73 -10.37 -4.42 -8.28
CA ALA A 73 -11.28 -3.29 -8.30
C ALA A 73 -10.55 -1.96 -8.07
N LEU A 74 -9.54 -1.97 -7.21
CA LEU A 74 -8.66 -0.82 -6.97
C LEU A 74 -7.20 -1.27 -6.96
N PHE A 75 -6.32 -0.34 -7.34
CA PHE A 75 -4.88 -0.51 -7.25
C PHE A 75 -4.24 0.66 -6.49
N LEU A 76 -3.62 0.36 -5.35
CA LEU A 76 -2.85 1.28 -4.53
C LEU A 76 -1.35 1.05 -4.82
N ALA A 77 -0.79 1.86 -5.71
CA ALA A 77 0.60 1.80 -6.15
C ALA A 77 1.52 2.65 -5.27
N ALA A 78 2.81 2.32 -5.26
CA ALA A 78 3.84 3.07 -4.54
C ALA A 78 4.56 4.13 -5.41
N ASP A 79 3.97 4.46 -6.56
CA ASP A 79 4.46 5.47 -7.49
C ASP A 79 3.29 6.19 -8.19
N VAL A 80 3.63 7.23 -8.96
CA VAL A 80 2.71 7.96 -9.83
C VAL A 80 2.66 7.40 -11.25
N ALA A 81 3.77 6.80 -11.72
CA ALA A 81 3.94 6.43 -13.12
C ALA A 81 3.07 5.22 -13.50
N THR A 82 2.95 4.24 -12.61
CA THR A 82 2.27 2.99 -12.90
C THR A 82 0.74 3.18 -12.98
N PRO A 83 0.08 3.88 -12.04
CA PRO A 83 -1.33 4.22 -12.20
C PRO A 83 -1.62 5.08 -13.43
N ALA A 84 -0.77 6.06 -13.74
CA ALA A 84 -0.91 6.90 -14.94
C ALA A 84 -0.83 6.06 -16.23
N LYS A 85 0.08 5.08 -16.28
CA LYS A 85 0.19 4.14 -17.41
C LYS A 85 -1.07 3.30 -17.57
N LEU A 86 -1.67 2.81 -16.48
CA LEU A 86 -2.93 2.06 -16.54
C LEU A 86 -4.09 2.90 -17.06
N GLU A 87 -4.13 4.21 -16.75
CA GLU A 87 -5.11 5.13 -17.33
C GLU A 87 -4.90 5.30 -18.84
N GLN A 88 -3.65 5.50 -19.28
CA GLN A 88 -3.31 5.60 -20.70
C GLN A 88 -3.69 4.34 -21.49
N MET A 89 -3.59 3.17 -20.86
CA MET A 89 -4.00 1.88 -21.43
C MET A 89 -5.52 1.64 -21.41
N GLY A 90 -6.30 2.55 -20.81
CA GLY A 90 -7.75 2.38 -20.65
C GLY A 90 -8.16 1.31 -19.62
N LEU A 91 -7.21 0.79 -18.83
CA LEU A 91 -7.45 -0.21 -17.79
C LEU A 91 -7.89 0.41 -16.46
N ALA A 92 -7.64 1.70 -16.28
CA ALA A 92 -8.13 2.49 -15.15
C ALA A 92 -9.32 3.38 -15.54
N ALA A 93 -10.20 3.63 -14.58
CA ALA A 93 -11.33 4.52 -14.75
C ALA A 93 -10.86 5.99 -14.85
N PRO A 94 -11.19 6.73 -15.93
CA PRO A 94 -10.76 8.10 -16.11
C PRO A 94 -11.17 9.02 -14.96
N GLY A 95 -10.27 9.88 -14.50
CA GLY A 95 -10.53 10.82 -13.40
C GLY A 95 -10.70 10.15 -12.03
N ARG A 96 -10.44 8.84 -11.92
CA ARG A 96 -10.55 8.08 -10.67
C ARG A 96 -9.19 7.68 -10.11
N ARG A 97 -8.23 8.61 -10.17
CA ARG A 97 -6.87 8.47 -9.62
C ARG A 97 -6.51 9.65 -8.73
N PHE A 98 -5.79 9.39 -7.63
CA PHE A 98 -5.23 10.45 -6.77
C PHE A 98 -4.06 9.94 -5.93
N THR A 99 -3.23 10.87 -5.43
CA THR A 99 -2.13 10.57 -4.49
C THR A 99 -2.66 10.35 -3.08
N TYR A 100 -2.63 9.14 -2.55
CA TYR A 100 -3.17 8.85 -1.21
C TYR A 100 -2.14 8.98 -0.10
N ALA A 101 -0.85 8.91 -0.43
CA ALA A 101 0.24 8.96 0.54
C ALA A 101 1.55 9.40 -0.14
N ILE A 102 2.49 9.87 0.67
CA ILE A 102 3.89 10.11 0.29
C ILE A 102 4.76 9.32 1.27
N GLY A 103 5.53 8.38 0.72
CA GLY A 103 6.41 7.50 1.46
C GLY A 103 7.75 8.13 1.83
N HIS A 104 8.44 7.50 2.78
CA HIS A 104 9.79 7.90 3.20
C HIS A 104 10.71 6.68 3.20
N LEU A 105 11.90 6.85 2.63
CA LEU A 105 12.91 5.80 2.55
C LEU A 105 13.75 5.79 3.84
N VAL A 106 13.99 4.59 4.38
CA VAL A 106 14.79 4.42 5.59
C VAL A 106 15.85 3.36 5.36
N LEU A 107 17.08 3.62 5.79
CA LEU A 107 18.08 2.58 6.01
C LEU A 107 17.91 2.05 7.43
N TRP A 108 17.75 0.74 7.59
CA TRP A 108 17.49 0.12 8.89
C TRP A 108 18.39 -1.09 9.12
N SER A 109 18.70 -1.34 10.39
CA SER A 109 19.26 -2.58 10.90
C SER A 109 18.47 -3.02 12.13
N ALA A 110 18.23 -4.33 12.26
CA ALA A 110 17.68 -4.89 13.48
C ALA A 110 18.64 -4.78 14.68
N GLU A 111 19.95 -4.57 14.43
CA GLU A 111 20.96 -4.38 15.46
C GLU A 111 20.99 -2.91 15.94
N PRO A 112 20.84 -2.64 17.25
CA PRO A 112 20.98 -1.30 17.80
C PRO A 112 22.38 -0.71 17.56
N GLY A 113 22.47 0.58 17.25
CA GLY A 113 23.74 1.29 17.01
C GLY A 113 24.45 0.95 15.70
N ARG A 114 23.92 0.03 14.89
CA ARG A 114 24.52 -0.39 13.62
C ARG A 114 24.38 0.65 12.50
N VAL A 115 23.27 1.39 12.48
CA VAL A 115 23.00 2.50 11.57
C VAL A 115 23.08 3.81 12.35
N ASP A 116 24.01 4.67 11.95
CA ASP A 116 24.16 6.02 12.49
C ASP A 116 23.14 7.00 11.87
N ALA A 117 22.93 8.14 12.54
CA ALA A 117 21.93 9.14 12.12
C ALA A 117 22.26 9.87 10.81
N GLN A 118 23.43 9.63 10.21
CA GLN A 118 23.87 10.24 8.96
C GLN A 118 24.02 9.21 7.81
N GLY A 119 23.80 7.92 8.09
CA GLY A 119 23.99 6.85 7.11
C GLY A 119 25.46 6.58 6.74
N GLU A 120 26.42 7.05 7.54
CA GLU A 120 27.86 6.89 7.31
C GLU A 120 28.29 5.42 7.25
N VAL A 121 27.53 4.52 7.89
CA VAL A 121 27.71 3.06 7.78
C VAL A 121 27.79 2.58 6.32
N LEU A 122 27.06 3.21 5.39
CA LEU A 122 27.11 2.91 3.96
C LEU A 122 28.47 3.24 3.34
N LYS A 123 29.07 4.37 3.72
CA LYS A 123 30.39 4.82 3.25
C LYS A 123 31.52 4.00 3.86
N GLN A 124 31.36 3.54 5.09
CA GLN A 124 32.31 2.64 5.74
C GLN A 124 32.30 1.25 5.09
N ALA A 125 31.13 0.81 4.59
CA ALA A 125 30.92 -0.50 3.96
C ALA A 125 31.36 -1.70 4.83
N LYS A 126 31.37 -1.53 6.17
CA LYS A 126 31.76 -2.55 7.16
C LYS A 126 30.62 -3.53 7.47
N PHE A 127 29.90 -3.96 6.43
CA PHE A 127 28.83 -4.96 6.46
C PHE A 127 28.98 -5.94 5.28
N LYS A 128 28.44 -7.15 5.39
CA LYS A 128 28.55 -8.17 4.34
C LYS A 128 27.49 -7.97 3.26
N ARG A 129 26.24 -7.71 3.66
CA ARG A 129 25.08 -7.64 2.76
C ARG A 129 24.20 -6.44 3.08
N LEU A 130 23.59 -5.87 2.04
CA LEU A 130 22.65 -4.75 2.10
C LEU A 130 21.38 -5.12 1.31
N ALA A 131 20.24 -5.17 1.97
CA ALA A 131 18.97 -5.51 1.33
C ALA A 131 18.37 -4.28 0.64
N ILE A 132 17.92 -4.46 -0.59
CA ILE A 132 17.08 -3.49 -1.32
C ILE A 132 15.93 -4.21 -1.99
N ALA A 133 14.84 -3.51 -2.27
CA ALA A 133 13.83 -4.06 -3.17
C ALA A 133 14.35 -3.97 -4.62
N ASN A 134 13.89 -4.84 -5.51
CA ASN A 134 14.30 -4.83 -6.91
C ASN A 134 13.95 -3.47 -7.56
N PRO A 135 14.93 -2.65 -7.97
CA PRO A 135 14.67 -1.30 -8.48
C PRO A 135 13.84 -1.27 -9.75
N LYS A 136 13.80 -2.38 -10.51
CA LYS A 136 13.04 -2.47 -11.76
C LYS A 136 11.53 -2.64 -11.53
N SER A 137 11.11 -3.09 -10.35
CA SER A 137 9.71 -3.43 -10.07
C SER A 137 9.15 -2.80 -8.80
N ALA A 138 10.01 -2.30 -7.91
CA ALA A 138 9.61 -1.72 -6.63
C ALA A 138 10.10 -0.26 -6.51
N PRO A 139 9.19 0.72 -6.36
CA PRO A 139 9.54 2.13 -6.22
C PRO A 139 10.52 2.44 -5.07
N TYR A 140 10.40 1.76 -3.93
CA TYR A 140 11.36 1.91 -2.83
C TYR A 140 12.75 1.33 -3.17
N GLY A 141 12.82 0.33 -4.06
CA GLY A 141 14.07 -0.18 -4.59
C GLY A 141 14.75 0.83 -5.51
N LEU A 142 13.95 1.49 -6.36
CA LEU A 142 14.43 2.60 -7.20
C LEU A 142 14.92 3.77 -6.34
N ALA A 143 14.17 4.17 -5.31
CA ALA A 143 14.61 5.22 -4.38
C ALA A 143 15.92 4.85 -3.66
N ALA A 144 16.08 3.59 -3.24
CA ALA A 144 17.35 3.12 -2.67
C ALA A 144 18.51 3.21 -3.67
N GLN A 145 18.29 2.80 -4.93
CA GLN A 145 19.27 2.95 -5.98
C GLN A 145 19.63 4.43 -6.23
N GLN A 146 18.64 5.31 -6.30
CA GLN A 146 18.84 6.75 -6.46
C GLN A 146 19.67 7.32 -5.30
N ALA A 147 19.33 6.97 -4.06
CA ALA A 147 20.06 7.44 -2.88
C ALA A 147 21.52 6.99 -2.91
N LEU A 148 21.77 5.71 -3.17
CA LEU A 148 23.13 5.19 -3.31
C LEU A 148 23.88 5.83 -4.47
N THR A 149 23.21 6.13 -5.58
CA THR A 149 23.81 6.79 -6.75
C THR A 149 24.21 8.23 -6.43
N ARG A 150 23.31 9.02 -5.80
CA ARG A 150 23.58 10.41 -5.41
C ARG A 150 24.66 10.52 -4.31
N LEU A 151 24.81 9.48 -3.49
CA LEU A 151 25.93 9.35 -2.54
C LEU A 151 27.25 8.89 -3.18
N GLY A 152 27.26 8.53 -4.46
CA GLY A 152 28.44 7.96 -5.13
C GLY A 152 28.81 6.55 -4.67
N LEU A 153 27.86 5.81 -4.09
CA LEU A 153 28.07 4.50 -3.47
C LEU A 153 27.50 3.33 -4.27
N TRP A 154 26.66 3.57 -5.27
CA TRP A 154 25.96 2.51 -6.02
C TRP A 154 26.93 1.45 -6.56
N GLU A 155 27.84 1.83 -7.44
CA GLU A 155 28.80 0.90 -8.07
C GLU A 155 29.62 0.12 -7.04
N ARG A 156 30.08 0.80 -5.99
CA ARG A 156 30.89 0.20 -4.92
C ARG A 156 30.11 -0.82 -4.08
N LEU A 157 28.81 -0.62 -3.90
CA LEU A 157 27.98 -1.46 -3.04
C LEU A 157 27.21 -2.53 -3.83
N THR A 158 27.18 -2.48 -5.17
CA THR A 158 26.45 -3.44 -6.03
C THR A 158 26.71 -4.90 -5.66
N ALA A 159 27.98 -5.27 -5.42
CA ALA A 159 28.36 -6.64 -5.08
C ALA A 159 27.85 -7.11 -3.69
N LYS A 160 27.42 -6.18 -2.82
CA LYS A 160 26.87 -6.47 -1.49
C LYS A 160 25.33 -6.49 -1.49
N LEU A 161 24.68 -6.14 -2.60
CA LEU A 161 23.23 -6.01 -2.64
C LEU A 161 22.55 -7.38 -2.61
N VAL A 162 21.53 -7.49 -1.77
CA VAL A 162 20.56 -8.58 -1.79
C VAL A 162 19.23 -8.00 -2.23
N GLN A 163 18.76 -8.41 -3.41
CA GLN A 163 17.52 -7.88 -3.95
C GLN A 163 16.33 -8.74 -3.51
N GLY A 164 15.39 -8.12 -2.81
CA GLY A 164 14.05 -8.65 -2.58
C GLY A 164 13.12 -8.27 -3.73
N GLU A 165 12.14 -9.11 -4.03
CA GLU A 165 11.12 -8.86 -5.03
C GLU A 165 10.19 -7.68 -4.68
N SER A 166 10.14 -7.31 -3.39
CA SER A 166 9.36 -6.21 -2.86
C SER A 166 10.00 -5.62 -1.60
N ILE A 167 9.54 -4.45 -1.16
CA ILE A 167 10.05 -3.80 0.05
C ILE A 167 9.76 -4.61 1.32
N ALA A 168 8.64 -5.35 1.35
CA ALA A 168 8.35 -6.27 2.45
C ALA A 168 9.37 -7.41 2.54
N GLN A 169 9.87 -7.90 1.41
CA GLN A 169 10.92 -8.93 1.42
C GLN A 169 12.27 -8.35 1.86
N SER A 170 12.59 -7.12 1.45
CA SER A 170 13.78 -6.41 1.95
C SER A 170 13.73 -6.21 3.47
N TYR A 171 12.57 -5.83 4.01
CA TYR A 171 12.33 -5.80 5.45
C TYR A 171 12.58 -7.17 6.10
N GLN A 172 11.98 -8.24 5.56
CA GLN A 172 12.14 -9.60 6.10
C GLN A 172 13.58 -10.08 6.12
N PHE A 173 14.39 -9.75 5.10
CA PHE A 173 15.81 -10.10 5.08
C PHE A 173 16.60 -9.48 6.23
N VAL A 174 16.28 -8.25 6.61
CA VAL A 174 16.91 -7.57 7.75
C VAL A 174 16.34 -8.07 9.07
N ASP A 175 15.02 -8.21 9.15
CA ASP A 175 14.31 -8.60 10.38
C ASP A 175 14.68 -10.01 10.86
N SER A 176 14.92 -10.93 9.91
CA SER A 176 15.39 -12.30 10.17
C SER A 176 16.89 -12.40 10.48
N GLY A 177 17.66 -11.31 10.36
CA GLY A 177 19.11 -11.31 10.55
C GLY A 177 19.93 -11.91 9.40
N ASN A 178 19.28 -12.31 8.30
CA ASN A 178 19.96 -12.85 7.11
C ASN A 178 20.83 -11.78 6.41
N VAL A 179 20.46 -10.52 6.56
CA VAL A 179 21.13 -9.33 6.02
C VAL A 179 21.25 -8.27 7.11
N GLU A 180 22.43 -7.65 7.23
CA GLU A 180 22.74 -6.75 8.35
C GLU A 180 22.02 -5.40 8.25
N LEU A 181 21.87 -4.88 7.03
CA LEU A 181 21.28 -3.58 6.73
C LEU A 181 20.29 -3.71 5.59
N GLY A 182 19.26 -2.86 5.54
CA GLY A 182 18.41 -2.79 4.36
C GLY A 182 17.67 -1.48 4.24
N PHE A 183 17.39 -1.11 3.00
CA PHE A 183 16.46 -0.04 2.71
C PHE A 183 15.02 -0.57 2.81
N ILE A 184 14.22 0.09 3.65
CA ILE A 184 12.82 -0.24 3.94
C ILE A 184 11.94 1.02 3.83
N SER A 185 10.62 0.85 3.92
CA SER A 185 9.69 1.96 4.13
C SER A 185 9.69 2.40 5.59
N ALA A 186 9.64 3.71 5.86
CA ALA A 186 9.41 4.25 7.20
C ALA A 186 8.15 3.65 7.85
N SER A 187 7.13 3.33 7.07
CA SER A 187 5.89 2.72 7.56
C SER A 187 6.02 1.28 8.03
N GLN A 188 7.14 0.64 7.74
CA GLN A 188 7.48 -0.72 8.14
C GLN A 188 8.52 -0.71 9.26
N LEU A 189 8.96 0.45 9.73
CA LEU A 189 9.89 0.52 10.86
C LEU A 189 9.25 -0.13 12.08
N PRO A 190 9.90 -1.14 12.68
CA PRO A 190 9.40 -1.75 13.90
C PRO A 190 9.61 -0.79 15.07
N PRO A 191 8.60 -0.60 15.94
CA PRO A 191 8.72 0.28 17.09
C PRO A 191 9.82 -0.23 18.03
N GLN A 192 10.71 0.68 18.44
CA GLN A 192 11.77 0.44 19.44
C GLN A 192 12.75 -0.71 19.11
N LYS A 193 12.89 -1.10 17.83
CA LYS A 193 13.81 -2.17 17.40
C LYS A 193 14.91 -1.65 16.49
N GLY A 194 16.15 -1.93 16.88
CA GLY A 194 17.34 -1.72 16.06
C GLY A 194 17.76 -0.25 15.95
N SER A 195 18.34 0.11 14.82
CA SER A 195 18.80 1.48 14.51
C SER A 195 18.51 1.83 13.06
N HIS A 196 18.27 3.11 12.79
CA HIS A 196 17.87 3.57 11.47
C HIS A 196 18.38 4.97 11.13
N TRP A 197 18.40 5.23 9.82
CA TRP A 197 18.63 6.54 9.22
C TRP A 197 17.48 6.86 8.26
N LEU A 198 16.76 7.94 8.54
CA LEU A 198 15.80 8.50 7.60
C LEU A 198 16.58 9.14 6.45
N VAL A 199 16.45 8.58 5.25
CA VAL A 199 17.23 9.03 4.10
C VAL A 199 16.74 10.43 3.71
N PRO A 200 17.62 11.44 3.57
CA PRO A 200 17.23 12.77 3.14
C PRO A 200 16.51 12.76 1.79
N GLN A 201 15.40 13.50 1.68
CA GLN A 201 14.61 13.57 0.45
C GLN A 201 15.44 14.05 -0.77
N ALA A 202 16.49 14.85 -0.57
CA ALA A 202 17.38 15.27 -1.66
C ALA A 202 18.13 14.10 -2.33
N LEU A 203 18.13 12.91 -1.72
CA LEU A 203 18.84 11.73 -2.24
C LEU A 203 17.99 10.84 -3.14
N TYR A 204 16.67 11.03 -3.22
CA TYR A 204 15.79 10.25 -4.10
C TYR A 204 14.59 11.08 -4.55
N ASP A 205 13.87 10.62 -5.56
CA ASP A 205 12.66 11.33 -6.01
C ASP A 205 11.51 11.09 -5.01
N PRO A 206 10.58 12.04 -4.83
CA PRO A 206 9.47 11.87 -3.89
C PRO A 206 8.68 10.58 -4.15
N LEU A 207 8.44 9.81 -3.08
CA LEU A 207 7.69 8.55 -3.14
C LEU A 207 6.19 8.82 -3.07
N GLU A 208 5.66 9.59 -4.01
CA GLU A 208 4.23 9.81 -4.16
C GLU A 208 3.52 8.50 -4.56
N GLN A 209 2.51 8.12 -3.80
CA GLN A 209 1.79 6.86 -3.93
C GLN A 209 0.36 7.13 -4.40
N GLN A 210 -0.04 6.54 -5.53
CA GLN A 210 -1.34 6.79 -6.12
C GLN A 210 -2.25 5.57 -6.07
N VAL A 211 -3.54 5.84 -5.85
CA VAL A 211 -4.60 4.87 -5.97
C VAL A 211 -5.40 5.16 -7.22
N VAL A 212 -5.89 4.11 -7.86
CA VAL A 212 -6.77 4.21 -9.00
C VAL A 212 -7.88 3.16 -8.95
N VAL A 213 -9.09 3.52 -9.38
CA VAL A 213 -10.19 2.58 -9.60
C VAL A 213 -10.03 1.92 -10.96
N MET A 214 -10.13 0.59 -11.02
CA MET A 214 -10.02 -0.15 -12.27
C MET A 214 -11.24 0.04 -13.15
N LYS A 215 -11.05 0.02 -14.47
CA LYS A 215 -12.11 0.26 -15.46
C LYS A 215 -13.27 -0.73 -15.29
N SER A 216 -12.96 -1.98 -14.96
CA SER A 216 -13.93 -3.04 -14.65
C SER A 216 -14.81 -2.73 -13.43
N ALA A 217 -14.32 -1.93 -12.49
CA ALA A 217 -15.01 -1.57 -11.26
C ALA A 217 -15.55 -0.12 -11.24
N GLN A 218 -15.50 0.60 -12.38
CA GLN A 218 -15.89 2.01 -12.45
C GLN A 218 -17.34 2.30 -12.03
N ASN A 219 -18.22 1.29 -12.13
CA ASN A 219 -19.63 1.37 -11.78
C ASN A 219 -19.96 0.59 -10.48
N SER A 220 -18.96 0.02 -9.79
CA SER A 220 -19.20 -0.66 -8.50
C SER A 220 -19.41 0.38 -7.41
N THR A 221 -20.60 0.37 -6.82
CA THR A 221 -20.93 1.21 -5.66
C THR A 221 -19.96 0.97 -4.51
N ALA A 222 -19.59 -0.30 -4.24
CA ALA A 222 -18.63 -0.63 -3.20
C ALA A 222 -17.23 -0.08 -3.50
N ALA A 223 -16.74 -0.22 -4.75
CA ALA A 223 -15.43 0.30 -5.14
C ALA A 223 -15.36 1.82 -5.00
N MET A 224 -16.43 2.52 -5.38
CA MET A 224 -16.53 3.97 -5.22
C MET A 224 -16.60 4.38 -3.76
N LYS A 225 -17.39 3.68 -2.94
CA LYS A 225 -17.46 3.93 -1.50
C LYS A 225 -16.10 3.78 -0.80
N PHE A 226 -15.30 2.78 -1.19
CA PHE A 226 -13.94 2.62 -0.67
C PHE A 226 -12.99 3.69 -1.22
N TYR A 227 -13.06 4.02 -2.50
CA TYR A 227 -12.28 5.09 -3.12
C TYR A 227 -12.51 6.45 -2.44
N ASP A 228 -13.76 6.75 -2.07
CA ASP A 228 -14.12 7.98 -1.35
C ASP A 228 -13.70 7.90 0.13
N PHE A 229 -13.82 6.73 0.77
CA PHE A 229 -13.29 6.52 2.13
C PHE A 229 -11.81 6.89 2.23
N LEU A 230 -10.98 6.50 1.26
CA LEU A 230 -9.55 6.79 1.23
C LEU A 230 -9.19 8.28 1.23
N ARG A 231 -10.12 9.17 0.86
CA ARG A 231 -9.93 10.64 0.88
C ARG A 231 -10.30 11.29 2.19
N ARG A 232 -11.13 10.62 2.99
CA ARG A 232 -11.67 11.20 4.21
C ARG A 232 -10.64 11.18 5.33
N GLU A 233 -10.90 12.04 6.31
CA GLU A 233 -10.05 12.22 7.47
C GLU A 233 -9.70 10.91 8.23
N PRO A 234 -10.62 9.94 8.44
CA PRO A 234 -10.27 8.69 9.10
C PRO A 234 -9.18 7.90 8.39
N ALA A 235 -9.22 7.83 7.05
CA ALA A 235 -8.18 7.15 6.28
C ALA A 235 -6.86 7.93 6.32
N ARG A 236 -6.92 9.27 6.18
CA ARG A 236 -5.74 10.14 6.21
C ARG A 236 -5.00 10.08 7.54
N GLN A 237 -5.72 10.07 8.66
CA GLN A 237 -5.11 9.93 9.99
C GLN A 237 -4.40 8.59 10.17
N ILE A 238 -4.98 7.50 9.65
CA ILE A 238 -4.32 6.19 9.62
C ILE A 238 -3.05 6.26 8.78
N VAL A 239 -3.11 6.83 7.56
CA VAL A 239 -1.91 6.99 6.71
C VAL A 239 -0.80 7.73 7.46
N VAL A 240 -1.12 8.85 8.11
CA VAL A 240 -0.14 9.62 8.90
C VAL A 240 0.38 8.85 10.11
N SER A 241 -0.48 8.12 10.84
CA SER A 241 -0.06 7.34 12.02
C SER A 241 0.92 6.22 11.68
N PHE A 242 0.95 5.78 10.42
CA PHE A 242 1.90 4.80 9.88
C PHE A 242 3.14 5.47 9.26
N GLY A 243 3.40 6.75 9.52
CA GLY A 243 4.65 7.41 9.10
C GLY A 243 4.70 7.87 7.64
N TYR A 244 3.55 7.93 6.97
CA TYR A 244 3.43 8.59 5.66
C TYR A 244 3.12 10.07 5.82
N SER A 245 3.46 10.87 4.82
CA SER A 245 2.86 12.19 4.63
C SER A 245 1.64 12.09 3.72
N VAL A 246 0.72 13.05 3.80
CA VAL A 246 -0.45 13.15 2.91
C VAL A 246 -0.40 14.49 2.15
N PRO A 247 -0.86 14.55 0.89
CA PRO A 247 -0.94 15.81 0.17
C PRO A 247 -1.84 16.84 0.89
N LEU A 248 -1.40 18.09 0.97
CA LEU A 248 -2.09 19.15 1.71
C LEU A 248 -3.45 19.56 1.07
N ASN A 249 -3.60 19.41 -0.25
CA ASN A 249 -4.71 20.00 -1.02
C ASN A 249 -5.69 18.99 -1.62
N GLN A 250 -6.04 17.93 -0.90
CA GLN A 250 -7.18 17.09 -1.30
C GLN A 250 -8.43 17.59 -0.59
N ALA A 251 -8.97 18.69 -1.12
CA ALA A 251 -10.33 19.08 -0.79
C ALA A 251 -11.25 17.90 -1.13
N VAL A 252 -11.92 17.38 -0.10
CA VAL A 252 -13.09 16.51 -0.29
C VAL A 252 -14.10 17.43 -0.96
N ALA A 253 -14.34 17.24 -2.27
CA ALA A 253 -15.48 17.89 -2.90
C ALA A 253 -16.73 17.47 -2.10
N PRO A 254 -17.60 18.42 -1.73
CA PRO A 254 -18.74 18.16 -0.86
C PRO A 254 -19.67 17.08 -1.39
#